data_AF-A0A5B6VUV5-F1
#
_entry.id   AF-A0A5B6VUV5-F1
#
_cell.length_a   1.000
_cell.length_b   1.000
_cell.length_c   1.000
_cell.angle_alpha   90.00
_cell.angle_beta   90.00
_cell.angle_gamma   90.00
#
_symmetry.space_group_name_H-M   'P 1'
#
loop_
_entity.id
_entity.type
_entity.pdbx_description
1 polymer ?
#
loop_
_entity_poly.entity_id
_entity_poly.type
_entity_poly.pdbx_seq_one_letter_code
_entity_poly.pdbx_strand_id
1 'polypeptide(L)'
;MLDFVWNNGVQRFLSKSQRVILAVAMIGSLGALIILVDPDGVSQPHRILVDTDVDTDDVFALFYLLKQDTTRFDLQAITVNANGWSEAGHAINHIYDILFMMGRDDIPVGVGGEGGILPNGTILPNVGGYQPIIDQGMSTAGECRYRQAIPVAHRGRLDVNSNYGIRKAFLPQGGRRYTPLKQPTAQQVMIDTISSGPTTVFLMGAHTNFAIFLMTNPHLKKNVNHIYAMGGSVRSNCLKKDGSGNSIECADIGNLYPQDSNPYAEFNIFSDPFAAYKVLHSGIPFTLIPLDATNTIPVSKSFFMEFERRQDTYEAKYCFQALKIIRYTWLGGIFYETSN
;
A
#
# COMPACT_ATOMS: atom_id res chain seq x y z
N MET A 1 -1.19 50.37 -19.99
CA MET A 1 -1.32 49.66 -21.28
C MET A 1 -2.72 49.08 -21.38
N LEU A 2 -3.75 49.91 -21.62
CA LEU A 2 -5.09 49.51 -22.08
C LEU A 2 -5.94 50.75 -22.52
N ASP A 3 -5.30 51.86 -22.92
CA ASP A 3 -5.98 53.04 -23.52
C ASP A 3 -5.94 52.98 -25.06
N PHE A 4 -6.03 51.79 -25.63
CA PHE A 4 -5.81 51.62 -27.06
C PHE A 4 -6.77 50.64 -27.71
N VAL A 5 -8.08 50.80 -27.54
CA VAL A 5 -9.10 50.51 -28.58
C VAL A 5 -10.42 51.20 -28.18
N TRP A 6 -10.54 52.52 -28.35
CA TRP A 6 -11.87 53.13 -28.50
C TRP A 6 -11.78 54.42 -29.33
N ASN A 7 -11.49 54.27 -30.61
CA ASN A 7 -11.43 55.39 -31.54
C ASN A 7 -12.86 55.83 -31.93
N ASN A 8 -13.04 57.13 -32.19
CA ASN A 8 -14.33 57.83 -32.38
C ASN A 8 -15.20 57.35 -33.57
N GLY A 9 -14.78 56.35 -34.33
CA GLY A 9 -15.54 55.77 -35.46
C GLY A 9 -16.65 54.80 -35.05
N VAL A 10 -16.51 54.08 -33.93
CA VAL A 10 -17.47 53.04 -33.51
C VAL A 10 -18.74 53.65 -32.87
N GLN A 11 -18.66 54.90 -32.38
CA GLN A 11 -19.80 55.57 -31.75
C GLN A 11 -20.98 55.83 -32.72
N ARG A 12 -20.75 55.86 -34.03
CA ARG A 12 -21.79 56.18 -35.01
C ARG A 12 -22.64 54.98 -35.49
N PHE A 13 -22.24 53.76 -35.16
CA PHE A 13 -22.84 52.56 -35.78
C PHE A 13 -23.65 51.67 -34.84
N LEU A 14 -23.62 51.91 -33.53
CA LEU A 14 -24.31 51.06 -32.56
C LEU A 14 -25.26 51.87 -31.69
N SER A 15 -26.54 51.51 -31.76
CA SER A 15 -27.59 52.08 -30.91
C SER A 15 -27.31 51.79 -29.43
N LYS A 16 -27.92 52.58 -28.53
CA LYS A 16 -27.71 52.45 -27.08
C LYS A 16 -28.00 51.02 -26.58
N SER A 17 -28.97 50.33 -27.17
CA SER A 17 -29.28 48.92 -26.87
C SER A 17 -28.21 47.94 -27.38
N GLN A 18 -27.64 48.17 -28.57
CA GLN A 18 -26.57 47.32 -29.11
C GLN A 18 -25.28 47.42 -28.29
N ARG A 19 -24.98 48.59 -27.70
CA ARG A 19 -23.84 48.76 -26.78
C ARG A 19 -24.02 48.02 -25.46
N VAL A 20 -25.25 47.99 -24.94
CA VAL A 20 -25.58 47.22 -23.74
C VAL A 20 -25.47 45.72 -24.01
N ILE A 21 -25.93 45.25 -25.17
CA ILE A 21 -25.81 43.84 -25.56
C ILE A 21 -24.34 43.44 -25.72
N LEU A 22 -23.51 44.27 -26.35
CA LEU A 22 -22.08 44.02 -26.48
C LEU A 22 -21.35 44.04 -25.12
N ALA A 23 -21.71 44.96 -24.22
CA ALA A 23 -21.15 45.00 -22.88
C ALA A 23 -21.55 43.76 -22.05
N VAL A 24 -22.81 43.34 -22.11
CA VAL A 24 -23.30 42.11 -21.45
C VAL A 24 -22.67 40.87 -22.07
N ALA A 25 -22.49 40.82 -23.38
CA ALA A 25 -21.79 39.71 -24.06
C ALA A 25 -20.30 39.65 -23.69
N MET A 26 -19.62 40.80 -23.53
CA MET A 26 -18.23 40.85 -23.07
C MET A 26 -18.07 40.49 -21.59
N ILE A 27 -19.02 40.87 -20.73
CA ILE A 27 -19.03 40.45 -19.32
C ILE A 27 -19.36 38.95 -19.22
N GLY A 28 -20.27 38.45 -20.06
CA GLY A 28 -20.60 37.02 -20.15
C GLY A 28 -19.44 36.18 -20.69
N SER A 29 -18.67 36.69 -21.66
CA SER A 29 -17.49 36.00 -22.17
C SER A 29 -16.30 36.08 -21.22
N LEU A 30 -16.15 37.18 -20.46
CA LEU A 30 -15.16 37.26 -19.37
C LEU A 30 -15.53 36.34 -18.19
N GLY A 31 -16.82 36.26 -17.85
CA GLY A 31 -17.35 35.31 -16.87
C GLY A 31 -17.21 33.84 -17.31
N ALA A 32 -17.36 33.55 -18.60
CA ALA A 32 -17.08 32.23 -19.17
C ALA A 32 -15.57 31.91 -19.24
N LEU A 33 -14.71 32.92 -19.36
CA LEU A 33 -13.26 32.75 -19.29
C LEU A 33 -12.77 32.45 -17.86
N ILE A 34 -13.45 32.99 -16.84
CA ILE A 34 -13.21 32.65 -15.43
C ILE A 34 -13.64 31.21 -15.10
N ILE A 35 -14.58 30.63 -15.86
CA ILE A 35 -14.99 29.22 -15.72
C ILE A 35 -14.01 28.25 -16.42
N LEU A 36 -13.15 28.75 -17.31
CA LEU A 36 -12.15 27.94 -18.02
C LEU A 36 -10.75 27.95 -17.36
N VAL A 37 -10.55 28.78 -16.34
CA VAL A 37 -9.36 28.72 -15.49
C VAL A 37 -9.77 27.99 -14.22
N ASP A 38 -9.46 26.70 -14.18
CA ASP A 38 -9.48 25.93 -12.95
C ASP A 38 -8.63 26.67 -11.90
N PRO A 39 -9.21 27.24 -10.83
CA PRO A 39 -8.44 27.93 -9.80
C PRO A 39 -7.49 26.97 -9.08
N ASP A 40 -7.70 25.66 -9.26
CA ASP A 40 -6.95 24.55 -8.67
C ASP A 40 -5.84 24.02 -9.60
N GLY A 41 -5.25 24.86 -10.46
CA GLY A 41 -4.07 24.52 -11.26
C GLY A 41 -2.83 24.00 -10.49
N VAL A 42 -2.94 23.91 -9.15
CA VAL A 42 -2.12 23.04 -8.31
C VAL A 42 -2.86 21.71 -8.16
N SER A 43 -2.48 20.71 -8.95
CA SER A 43 -2.92 19.32 -8.73
C SER A 43 -2.81 18.99 -7.25
N GLN A 44 -3.94 18.76 -6.59
CA GLN A 44 -3.96 18.32 -5.19
C GLN A 44 -3.08 17.07 -5.06
N PRO A 45 -2.29 16.94 -3.99
CA PRO A 45 -1.41 15.80 -3.84
C PRO A 45 -2.23 14.51 -3.84
N HIS A 46 -1.67 13.45 -4.41
CA HIS A 46 -2.23 12.12 -4.30
C HIS A 46 -2.14 11.68 -2.85
N ARG A 47 -3.29 11.69 -2.16
CA ARG A 47 -3.45 11.20 -0.81
C ARG A 47 -3.37 9.68 -0.81
N ILE A 48 -2.45 9.12 -0.03
CA ILE A 48 -2.14 7.70 -0.02
C ILE A 48 -2.37 7.15 1.38
N LEU A 49 -3.06 6.02 1.44
CA LEU A 49 -3.12 5.15 2.61
C LEU A 49 -2.41 3.84 2.27
N VAL A 50 -1.51 3.38 3.15
CA VAL A 50 -0.83 2.08 3.00
C VAL A 50 -1.36 1.10 4.04
N ASP A 51 -1.78 -0.08 3.63
CA ASP A 51 -2.01 -1.24 4.50
C ASP A 51 -0.92 -2.29 4.24
N THR A 52 -0.15 -2.64 5.26
CA THR A 52 1.11 -3.41 5.15
C THR A 52 1.26 -4.41 6.29
N ASP A 53 1.95 -5.51 6.06
CA ASP A 53 2.36 -6.45 7.11
C ASP A 53 3.84 -6.31 7.51
N VAL A 54 4.49 -5.23 7.07
CA VAL A 54 5.78 -4.73 7.56
C VAL A 54 6.91 -5.75 7.42
N ASP A 55 6.90 -6.55 6.34
CA ASP A 55 8.08 -7.31 5.97
C ASP A 55 9.17 -6.39 5.40
N THR A 56 10.30 -6.94 5.02
CA THR A 56 11.50 -6.21 4.65
C THR A 56 11.31 -5.42 3.37
N ASP A 57 10.61 -6.00 2.40
CA ASP A 57 10.21 -5.33 1.17
C ASP A 57 9.16 -4.24 1.42
N ASP A 58 8.20 -4.43 2.35
CA ASP A 58 7.31 -3.36 2.77
C ASP A 58 8.06 -2.16 3.34
N VAL A 59 9.04 -2.42 4.21
CA VAL A 59 9.88 -1.38 4.79
C VAL A 59 10.64 -0.61 3.70
N PHE A 60 11.13 -1.29 2.67
CA PHE A 60 11.80 -0.62 1.55
C PHE A 60 10.84 0.24 0.73
N ALA A 61 9.63 -0.27 0.46
CA ALA A 61 8.60 0.50 -0.21
C ALA A 61 8.14 1.72 0.63
N LEU A 62 8.06 1.59 1.96
CA LEU A 62 7.80 2.72 2.85
C LEU A 62 8.92 3.76 2.81
N PHE A 63 10.20 3.37 2.82
CA PHE A 63 11.29 4.33 2.64
C PHE A 63 11.20 5.05 1.30
N TYR A 64 10.88 4.32 0.23
CA TYR A 64 10.69 4.91 -1.08
C TYR A 64 9.54 5.93 -1.07
N LEU A 65 8.41 5.59 -0.47
CA LEU A 65 7.22 6.44 -0.39
C LEU A 65 7.44 7.68 0.49
N LEU A 66 8.06 7.52 1.66
CA LEU A 66 8.36 8.61 2.59
C LEU A 66 9.38 9.62 2.03
N LYS A 67 10.13 9.23 0.99
CA LYS A 67 11.05 10.11 0.26
C LYS A 67 10.43 10.84 -0.92
N GLN A 68 9.20 10.50 -1.30
CA GLN A 68 8.54 11.19 -2.40
C GLN A 68 8.22 12.64 -2.02
N ASP A 69 8.09 13.49 -3.05
CA ASP A 69 7.66 14.87 -2.89
C ASP A 69 6.22 14.91 -2.34
N THR A 70 6.07 15.40 -1.10
CA THR A 70 4.79 15.46 -0.39
C THR A 70 3.77 16.38 -1.06
N THR A 71 4.20 17.31 -1.92
CA THR A 71 3.28 18.14 -2.71
C THR A 71 2.63 17.37 -3.86
N ARG A 72 3.13 16.17 -4.17
CA ARG A 72 2.60 15.27 -5.21
C ARG A 72 2.07 13.96 -4.66
N PHE A 73 2.77 13.38 -3.69
CA PHE A 73 2.44 12.10 -3.07
C PHE A 73 2.43 12.26 -1.56
N ASP A 74 1.23 12.34 -1.00
CA ASP A 74 1.03 12.62 0.42
C ASP A 74 0.61 11.33 1.12
N LEU A 75 1.55 10.69 1.82
CA LEU A 75 1.25 9.55 2.67
C LEU A 75 0.53 10.04 3.93
N GLN A 76 -0.76 9.75 3.99
CA GLN A 76 -1.70 10.24 4.99
C GLN A 76 -1.84 9.30 6.18
N ALA A 77 -1.66 7.99 5.96
CA ALA A 77 -1.85 6.98 6.99
C ALA A 77 -1.16 5.67 6.63
N ILE A 78 -0.78 4.93 7.67
CA ILE A 78 -0.30 3.55 7.56
C ILE A 78 -1.17 2.68 8.46
N THR A 79 -1.61 1.53 7.96
CA THR A 79 -2.28 0.51 8.76
C THR A 79 -1.51 -0.79 8.68
N VAL A 80 -1.43 -1.48 9.82
CA VAL A 80 -0.73 -2.76 9.93
C VAL A 80 -1.73 -3.89 9.85
N ASN A 81 -1.49 -4.81 8.93
CA ASN A 81 -2.13 -6.11 8.88
C ASN A 81 -1.20 -7.16 9.51
N ALA A 82 -1.51 -7.58 10.73
CA ALA A 82 -0.83 -8.67 11.44
C ALA A 82 -1.27 -10.09 11.00
N ASN A 83 -2.21 -10.22 10.05
CA ASN A 83 -2.53 -11.47 9.37
C ASN A 83 -1.54 -11.69 8.19
N GLY A 84 -0.25 -11.71 8.51
CA GLY A 84 0.85 -11.76 7.57
C GLY A 84 2.19 -12.03 8.27
N TRP A 85 3.26 -11.45 7.74
CA TRP A 85 4.64 -11.73 8.14
C TRP A 85 5.08 -11.12 9.48
N SER A 86 4.33 -10.15 10.03
CA SER A 86 4.66 -9.51 11.30
C SER A 86 3.59 -9.66 12.39
N GLU A 87 4.04 -9.55 13.64
CA GLU A 87 3.20 -9.41 14.83
C GLU A 87 2.93 -7.92 15.13
N ALA A 88 1.68 -7.62 15.50
CA ALA A 88 1.16 -6.26 15.71
C ALA A 88 2.09 -5.33 16.51
N GLY A 89 2.52 -5.77 17.71
CA GLY A 89 3.36 -4.93 18.58
C GLY A 89 4.76 -4.68 18.01
N HIS A 90 5.32 -5.64 17.27
CA HIS A 90 6.62 -5.48 16.63
C HIS A 90 6.54 -4.55 15.42
N ALA A 91 5.56 -4.79 14.54
CA ALA A 91 5.28 -4.00 13.35
C ALA A 91 5.01 -2.53 13.68
N ILE A 92 4.14 -2.25 14.66
CA ILE A 92 3.81 -0.86 15.01
C ILE A 92 5.01 -0.10 15.54
N ASN A 93 5.78 -0.72 16.44
CA ASN A 93 6.97 -0.04 16.93
C ASN A 93 8.03 0.11 15.81
N HIS A 94 8.08 -0.81 14.85
CA HIS A 94 8.97 -0.67 13.70
C HIS A 94 8.60 0.53 12.83
N ILE A 95 7.31 0.68 12.49
CA ILE A 95 6.82 1.85 11.76
C ILE A 95 7.10 3.14 12.55
N TYR A 96 6.87 3.16 13.87
CA TYR A 96 7.18 4.36 14.67
C TYR A 96 8.66 4.72 14.66
N ASP A 97 9.56 3.74 14.75
CA ASP A 97 11.00 4.01 14.65
C ASP A 97 11.38 4.53 13.24
N ILE A 98 10.76 4.00 12.17
CA ILE A 98 10.93 4.49 10.79
C ILE A 98 10.40 5.93 10.65
N LEU A 99 9.17 6.21 11.11
CA LEU A 99 8.56 7.54 11.02
C LEU A 99 9.34 8.58 11.82
N PHE A 100 9.81 8.23 13.01
CA PHE A 100 10.66 9.10 13.80
C PHE A 100 11.97 9.42 13.06
N MET A 101 12.64 8.39 12.52
CA MET A 101 13.87 8.55 11.73
C MET A 101 13.67 9.46 10.50
N MET A 102 12.51 9.34 9.83
CA MET A 102 12.16 10.12 8.65
C MET A 102 11.53 11.49 8.96
N GLY A 103 11.38 11.85 10.24
CA GLY A 103 10.74 13.09 10.66
C GLY A 103 9.25 13.18 10.31
N ARG A 104 8.57 12.03 10.20
CA ARG A 104 7.17 11.87 9.79
C ARG A 104 6.27 11.32 10.89
N ASP A 105 6.49 11.76 12.12
CA ASP A 105 5.67 11.38 13.27
C ASP A 105 4.22 11.91 13.21
N ASP A 106 3.94 12.81 12.25
CA ASP A 106 2.61 13.29 11.90
C ASP A 106 1.70 12.17 11.35
N ILE A 107 2.28 11.13 10.74
CA ILE A 107 1.49 10.09 10.07
C ILE A 107 0.79 9.19 11.12
N PRO A 108 -0.55 9.11 11.13
CA PRO A 108 -1.30 8.17 11.96
C PRO A 108 -1.00 6.72 11.57
N VAL A 109 -0.89 5.85 12.57
CA VAL A 109 -0.63 4.43 12.37
C VAL A 109 -1.69 3.60 13.10
N GLY A 110 -2.44 2.81 12.34
CA GLY A 110 -3.45 1.89 12.85
C GLY A 110 -2.94 0.46 12.86
N VAL A 111 -3.46 -0.38 13.75
CA VAL A 111 -3.19 -1.83 13.73
C VAL A 111 -4.47 -2.62 13.61
N GLY A 112 -4.42 -3.71 12.85
CA GLY A 112 -5.46 -4.72 12.85
C GLY A 112 -5.80 -5.14 14.29
N GLY A 113 -7.10 -5.23 14.60
CA GLY A 113 -7.58 -5.58 15.92
C GLY A 113 -7.86 -7.08 16.07
N GLU A 114 -7.68 -7.56 17.30
CA GLU A 114 -7.97 -8.94 17.73
C GLU A 114 -9.47 -9.18 18.04
N GLY A 115 -10.33 -8.20 17.78
CA GLY A 115 -11.79 -8.39 17.87
C GLY A 115 -12.27 -9.45 16.87
N GLY A 116 -13.42 -10.05 17.15
CA GLY A 116 -14.02 -11.08 16.29
C GLY A 116 -15.26 -10.62 15.52
N ILE A 117 -15.57 -11.36 14.46
CA ILE A 117 -16.87 -11.34 13.79
C ILE A 117 -17.80 -12.29 14.54
N LEU A 118 -18.94 -11.80 15.00
CA LEU A 118 -19.91 -12.61 15.74
C LEU A 118 -20.51 -13.71 14.83
N PRO A 119 -21.01 -14.84 15.38
CA PRO A 119 -21.59 -15.93 14.58
C PRO A 119 -22.76 -15.52 13.67
N ASN A 120 -23.43 -14.41 13.98
CA ASN A 120 -24.49 -13.84 13.15
C ASN A 120 -23.99 -12.93 12.02
N GLY A 121 -22.66 -12.84 11.80
CA GLY A 121 -22.03 -12.00 10.80
C GLY A 121 -21.78 -10.55 11.23
N THR A 122 -22.07 -10.18 12.47
CA THR A 122 -21.82 -8.80 12.95
C THR A 122 -20.32 -8.58 13.12
N ILE A 123 -19.78 -7.59 12.41
CA ILE A 123 -18.39 -7.16 12.52
C ILE A 123 -18.29 -6.14 13.66
N LEU A 124 -17.45 -6.41 14.67
CA LEU A 124 -17.22 -5.50 15.77
C LEU A 124 -16.26 -4.34 15.39
N PRO A 125 -16.26 -3.21 16.11
CA PRO A 125 -15.43 -2.04 15.75
C PRO A 125 -13.91 -2.25 15.81
N ASN A 126 -13.45 -3.20 16.63
CA ASN A 126 -12.02 -3.47 16.86
C ASN A 126 -11.55 -4.75 16.14
N VAL A 127 -12.12 -5.06 14.97
CA VAL A 127 -11.76 -6.23 14.16
C VAL A 127 -10.79 -5.81 13.06
N GLY A 128 -9.80 -6.64 12.77
CA GLY A 128 -9.13 -6.64 11.47
C GLY A 128 -7.73 -7.17 11.51
N GLY A 129 -7.28 -7.76 10.41
CA GLY A 129 -5.87 -7.99 10.13
C GLY A 129 -5.08 -8.67 11.25
N TYR A 130 -5.67 -9.57 12.03
CA TYR A 130 -4.95 -10.48 12.93
C TYR A 130 -5.30 -11.93 12.60
N GLN A 131 -6.57 -12.17 12.28
CA GLN A 131 -7.10 -13.42 11.73
C GLN A 131 -7.79 -13.14 10.39
N PRO A 132 -7.76 -14.11 9.45
CA PRO A 132 -8.54 -14.00 8.24
C PRO A 132 -10.03 -14.01 8.55
N ILE A 133 -10.83 -13.33 7.72
CA ILE A 133 -12.27 -13.12 7.96
C ILE A 133 -13.01 -14.44 8.23
N ILE A 134 -12.66 -15.51 7.53
CA ILE A 134 -13.34 -16.81 7.61
C ILE A 134 -12.90 -17.68 8.79
N ASP A 135 -11.75 -17.43 9.40
CA ASP A 135 -11.25 -18.17 10.57
C ASP A 135 -11.37 -17.36 11.88
N GLN A 136 -12.22 -16.32 11.93
CA GLN A 136 -12.46 -15.52 13.15
C GLN A 136 -13.34 -16.24 14.20
N GLY A 137 -13.10 -17.53 14.44
CA GLY A 137 -13.83 -18.33 15.43
C GLY A 137 -13.70 -17.78 16.86
N MET A 138 -14.54 -18.27 17.78
CA MET A 138 -14.64 -17.82 19.18
C MET A 138 -13.39 -18.13 20.06
N SER A 139 -12.31 -18.65 19.49
CA SER A 139 -11.08 -19.00 20.21
C SER A 139 -9.89 -18.22 19.68
N THR A 140 -9.12 -17.61 20.58
CA THR A 140 -7.78 -17.08 20.30
C THR A 140 -6.70 -18.17 20.32
N ALA A 141 -7.05 -19.41 20.71
CA ALA A 141 -6.18 -20.58 20.75
C ALA A 141 -6.66 -21.66 19.74
N GLY A 142 -5.82 -21.95 18.74
CA GLY A 142 -6.03 -23.02 17.76
C GLY A 142 -6.57 -22.55 16.40
N GLU A 143 -5.91 -23.00 15.33
CA GLU A 143 -6.29 -23.00 13.91
C GLU A 143 -6.43 -21.65 13.17
N CYS A 144 -5.48 -20.72 13.34
CA CYS A 144 -5.28 -19.68 12.30
C CYS A 144 -4.56 -20.31 11.09
N ARG A 145 -5.29 -21.12 10.32
CA ARG A 145 -4.72 -22.06 9.33
C ARG A 145 -3.90 -21.35 8.26
N TYR A 146 -4.41 -20.22 7.75
CA TYR A 146 -3.70 -19.45 6.73
C TYR A 146 -2.42 -18.82 7.27
N ARG A 147 -2.47 -18.21 8.46
CA ARG A 147 -1.31 -17.59 9.11
C ARG A 147 -0.23 -18.61 9.52
N GLN A 148 -0.62 -19.87 9.74
CA GLN A 148 0.31 -20.97 10.01
C GLN A 148 1.17 -21.37 8.81
N ALA A 149 0.81 -20.97 7.58
CA ALA A 149 1.67 -21.16 6.41
C ALA A 149 2.96 -20.33 6.47
N ILE A 150 3.00 -19.30 7.33
CA ILE A 150 4.20 -18.50 7.57
C ILE A 150 5.02 -19.16 8.69
N PRO A 151 6.29 -19.55 8.44
CA PRO A 151 7.15 -20.11 9.47
C PRO A 151 7.26 -19.18 10.70
N VAL A 152 7.40 -19.76 11.90
CA VAL A 152 7.56 -18.95 13.12
C VAL A 152 9.00 -18.46 13.24
N ALA A 153 9.98 -19.34 13.08
CA ALA A 153 11.39 -19.05 13.37
C ALA A 153 12.17 -18.63 12.12
N HIS A 154 13.01 -19.50 11.59
CA HIS A 154 13.94 -19.19 10.50
C HIS A 154 13.21 -18.66 9.26
N ARG A 155 13.57 -17.45 8.81
CA ARG A 155 12.94 -16.71 7.71
C ARG A 155 11.45 -16.50 7.90
N GLY A 156 11.01 -16.56 9.15
CA GLY A 156 9.62 -16.49 9.54
C GLY A 156 9.33 -15.24 10.34
N ARG A 157 8.18 -15.23 11.01
CA ARG A 157 7.67 -14.08 11.76
C ARG A 157 8.66 -13.54 12.80
N LEU A 158 9.43 -14.38 13.48
CA LEU A 158 10.41 -13.93 14.48
C LEU A 158 11.56 -13.12 13.86
N ASP A 159 12.03 -13.54 12.69
CA ASP A 159 13.07 -12.82 11.95
C ASP A 159 12.49 -11.49 11.42
N VAL A 160 11.30 -11.52 10.82
CA VAL A 160 10.61 -10.33 10.27
C VAL A 160 10.29 -9.29 11.36
N ASN A 161 9.78 -9.73 12.52
CA ASN A 161 9.42 -8.86 13.66
C ASN A 161 10.55 -7.93 14.15
N SER A 162 11.79 -8.37 13.97
CA SER A 162 12.98 -7.60 14.33
C SER A 162 13.73 -7.06 13.11
N ASN A 163 13.27 -7.43 11.91
CA ASN A 163 14.00 -7.40 10.66
C ASN A 163 15.44 -7.88 10.87
N TYR A 164 15.54 -9.13 11.34
CA TYR A 164 16.79 -9.81 11.69
C TYR A 164 17.64 -9.03 12.71
N GLY A 165 16.99 -8.39 13.68
CA GLY A 165 17.62 -7.57 14.72
C GLY A 165 18.01 -6.14 14.31
N ILE A 166 17.94 -5.80 13.02
CA ILE A 166 18.39 -4.50 12.49
C ILE A 166 17.61 -3.36 13.14
N ARG A 167 16.29 -3.51 13.29
CA ARG A 167 15.44 -2.46 13.86
C ARG A 167 16.01 -1.90 15.16
N LYS A 168 16.30 -2.77 16.13
CA LYS A 168 16.79 -2.35 17.47
C LYS A 168 18.24 -1.91 17.46
N ALA A 169 19.07 -2.50 16.61
CA ALA A 169 20.48 -2.17 16.52
C ALA A 169 20.74 -0.83 15.82
N PHE A 170 19.84 -0.41 14.92
CA PHE A 170 20.14 0.61 13.93
C PHE A 170 19.17 1.80 13.91
N LEU A 171 17.86 1.57 14.03
CA LEU A 171 16.90 2.68 13.91
C LEU A 171 16.84 3.51 15.20
N PRO A 172 16.87 4.86 15.09
CA PRO A 172 16.62 5.72 16.24
C PRO A 172 15.18 5.54 16.72
N GLN A 173 14.97 5.59 18.04
CA GLN A 173 13.67 5.34 18.66
C GLN A 173 13.07 6.64 19.16
N GLY A 174 11.86 6.95 18.68
CA GLY A 174 11.10 8.12 19.09
C GLY A 174 10.33 7.93 20.40
N GLY A 175 9.45 8.89 20.70
CA GLY A 175 8.58 8.84 21.87
C GLY A 175 7.36 7.93 21.70
N ARG A 176 6.91 7.70 20.45
CA ARG A 176 5.75 6.85 20.14
C ARG A 176 6.08 5.38 20.36
N ARG A 177 5.15 4.64 20.97
CA ARG A 177 5.29 3.20 21.24
C ARG A 177 3.94 2.52 21.14
N TYR A 178 3.95 1.27 20.66
CA TYR A 178 2.79 0.41 20.71
C TYR A 178 2.31 0.29 22.15
N THR A 179 1.03 0.63 22.37
CA THR A 179 0.39 0.48 23.67
C THR A 179 -0.85 -0.38 23.48
N PRO A 180 -0.87 -1.61 24.03
CA PRO A 180 -2.05 -2.47 23.98
C PRO A 180 -3.31 -1.72 24.43
N LEU A 181 -4.43 -1.95 23.74
CA LEU A 181 -5.74 -1.34 23.99
C LEU A 181 -5.83 0.19 23.81
N LYS A 182 -4.71 0.91 23.62
CA LYS A 182 -4.69 2.34 23.32
C LYS A 182 -4.22 2.65 21.89
N GLN A 183 -3.63 1.66 21.22
CA GLN A 183 -3.23 1.77 19.83
C GLN A 183 -4.48 2.01 18.96
N PRO A 184 -4.48 3.04 18.09
CA PRO A 184 -5.52 3.21 17.08
C PRO A 184 -5.71 1.94 16.24
N THR A 185 -6.95 1.56 15.99
CA THR A 185 -7.25 0.41 15.13
C THR A 185 -7.04 0.78 13.67
N ALA A 186 -6.74 -0.21 12.82
CA ALA A 186 -6.69 -0.03 11.38
C ALA A 186 -8.02 0.54 10.86
N GLN A 187 -9.16 0.09 11.40
CA GLN A 187 -10.48 0.60 11.03
C GLN A 187 -10.63 2.08 11.35
N GLN A 188 -10.26 2.53 12.56
CA GLN A 188 -10.33 3.95 12.93
C GLN A 188 -9.49 4.81 11.98
N VAL A 189 -8.24 4.41 11.74
CA VAL A 189 -7.32 5.15 10.87
C VAL A 189 -7.79 5.18 9.42
N MET A 190 -8.31 4.07 8.88
CA MET A 190 -8.89 4.02 7.54
C MET A 190 -10.13 4.93 7.42
N ILE A 191 -11.03 4.90 8.40
CA ILE A 191 -12.23 5.75 8.42
C ILE A 191 -11.84 7.21 8.44
N ASP A 192 -10.97 7.63 9.35
CA ASP A 192 -10.56 9.04 9.48
C ASP A 192 -9.88 9.55 8.21
N THR A 193 -9.00 8.73 7.62
CA THR A 193 -8.26 9.10 6.41
C THR A 193 -9.18 9.23 5.19
N ILE A 194 -9.99 8.20 4.94
CA ILE A 194 -10.81 8.08 3.72
C ILE A 194 -12.04 8.98 3.81
N SER A 195 -12.62 9.21 4.99
CA SER A 195 -13.71 10.17 5.18
C SER A 195 -13.26 11.61 4.92
N SER A 196 -11.99 11.92 5.18
CA SER A 196 -11.41 13.25 4.96
C SER A 196 -11.21 13.58 3.48
N GLY A 197 -11.38 12.64 2.54
CA GLY A 197 -11.42 12.91 1.11
C GLY A 197 -10.82 11.82 0.21
N PRO A 198 -10.75 12.09 -1.12
CA PRO A 198 -10.32 11.12 -2.12
C PRO A 198 -8.92 10.55 -1.82
N THR A 199 -8.82 9.23 -1.70
CA THR A 199 -7.61 8.52 -1.24
C THR A 199 -7.29 7.35 -2.17
N THR A 200 -6.01 7.20 -2.53
CA THR A 200 -5.47 6.00 -3.18
C THR A 200 -4.98 5.04 -2.10
N VAL A 201 -5.34 3.76 -2.21
CA VAL A 201 -5.01 2.74 -1.22
C VAL A 201 -3.96 1.78 -1.78
N PHE A 202 -2.86 1.62 -1.06
CA PHE A 202 -1.84 0.60 -1.36
C PHE A 202 -2.01 -0.55 -0.37
N LEU A 203 -2.26 -1.75 -0.90
CA LEU A 203 -2.34 -2.98 -0.12
C LEU A 203 -1.06 -3.78 -0.39
N MET A 204 -0.24 -3.94 0.63
CA MET A 204 1.08 -4.58 0.54
C MET A 204 1.16 -5.88 1.36
N GLY A 205 0.23 -6.07 2.30
CA GLY A 205 0.00 -7.34 3.00
C GLY A 205 -1.35 -7.97 2.63
N ALA A 206 -1.85 -8.85 3.49
CA ALA A 206 -3.18 -9.42 3.34
C ALA A 206 -4.28 -8.34 3.25
N HIS A 207 -5.39 -8.65 2.59
CA HIS A 207 -6.45 -7.64 2.33
C HIS A 207 -7.46 -7.49 3.49
N THR A 208 -7.27 -8.20 4.61
CA THR A 208 -8.24 -8.33 5.72
C THR A 208 -8.73 -7.00 6.25
N ASN A 209 -7.83 -6.08 6.61
CA ASN A 209 -8.20 -4.77 7.16
C ASN A 209 -9.10 -3.98 6.20
N PHE A 210 -8.70 -3.91 4.94
CA PHE A 210 -9.42 -3.12 3.94
C PHE A 210 -10.74 -3.77 3.51
N ALA A 211 -10.80 -5.10 3.45
CA ALA A 211 -12.05 -5.81 3.21
C ALA A 211 -13.08 -5.53 4.32
N ILE A 212 -12.66 -5.55 5.58
CA ILE A 212 -13.53 -5.20 6.71
C ILE A 212 -13.97 -3.74 6.63
N PHE A 213 -13.07 -2.83 6.28
CA PHE A 213 -13.42 -1.42 6.06
C PHE A 213 -14.52 -1.28 5.01
N LEU A 214 -14.39 -1.95 3.86
CA LEU A 214 -15.40 -1.90 2.79
C LEU A 214 -16.74 -2.53 3.21
N MET A 215 -16.71 -3.61 4.00
CA MET A 215 -17.91 -4.28 4.49
C MET A 215 -18.67 -3.44 5.53
N THR A 216 -17.95 -2.70 6.38
CA THR A 216 -18.54 -1.90 7.47
C THR A 216 -18.84 -0.46 7.07
N ASN A 217 -18.11 0.09 6.08
CA ASN A 217 -18.21 1.47 5.62
C ASN A 217 -18.48 1.58 4.10
N PRO A 218 -19.52 0.92 3.56
CA PRO A 218 -19.75 0.90 2.10
C PRO A 218 -19.98 2.31 1.50
N HIS A 219 -20.46 3.26 2.31
CA HIS A 219 -20.67 4.65 1.90
C HIS A 219 -19.37 5.44 1.69
N LEU A 220 -18.24 5.01 2.28
CA LEU A 220 -16.91 5.61 2.11
C LEU A 220 -16.16 5.05 0.90
N LYS A 221 -16.64 3.96 0.29
CA LYS A 221 -16.06 3.36 -0.93
C LYS A 221 -15.84 4.40 -2.04
N LYS A 222 -16.77 5.34 -2.19
CA LYS A 222 -16.73 6.42 -3.21
C LYS A 222 -15.54 7.38 -3.05
N ASN A 223 -14.92 7.43 -1.87
CA ASN A 223 -13.74 8.25 -1.60
C ASN A 223 -12.44 7.50 -1.90
N VAL A 224 -12.50 6.23 -2.34
CA VAL A 224 -11.31 5.47 -2.75
C VAL A 224 -11.14 5.62 -4.26
N ASN A 225 -10.10 6.33 -4.67
CA ASN A 225 -9.85 6.62 -6.09
C ASN A 225 -9.37 5.37 -6.84
N HIS A 226 -8.41 4.67 -6.24
CA HIS A 226 -7.78 3.50 -6.84
C HIS A 226 -7.17 2.62 -5.74
N ILE A 227 -7.10 1.33 -6.00
CA ILE A 227 -6.41 0.35 -5.16
C ILE A 227 -5.25 -0.23 -5.95
N TYR A 228 -4.04 -0.13 -5.41
CA TYR A 228 -2.87 -0.85 -5.90
C TYR A 228 -2.54 -1.94 -4.89
N ALA A 229 -2.58 -3.20 -5.31
CA ALA A 229 -2.38 -4.32 -4.40
C ALA A 229 -1.26 -5.23 -4.88
N MET A 230 -0.24 -5.44 -4.04
CA MET A 230 0.74 -6.50 -4.25
C MET A 230 0.10 -7.82 -3.83
N GLY A 231 0.02 -8.75 -4.78
CA GLY A 231 -0.42 -10.11 -4.49
C GLY A 231 -0.89 -10.86 -5.71
N GLY A 232 -1.10 -12.15 -5.54
CA GLY A 232 -1.55 -13.07 -6.57
C GLY A 232 -0.48 -13.47 -7.58
N SER A 233 -0.84 -14.45 -8.39
CA SER A 233 -0.08 -14.93 -9.55
C SER A 233 -1.09 -15.23 -10.66
N VAL A 234 -0.90 -14.61 -11.82
CA VAL A 234 -1.90 -14.58 -12.92
C VAL A 234 -1.41 -15.36 -14.15
N ARG A 235 -0.20 -15.95 -14.11
CA ARG A 235 0.47 -16.59 -15.27
C ARG A 235 -0.50 -17.40 -16.12
N SER A 236 -0.70 -16.96 -17.36
CA SER A 236 -1.63 -17.62 -18.30
C SER A 236 -1.03 -18.87 -18.95
N ASN A 237 0.30 -18.97 -19.06
CA ASN A 237 0.98 -19.96 -19.90
C ASN A 237 2.09 -20.68 -19.14
N CYS A 238 1.72 -21.79 -18.49
CA CYS A 238 2.67 -22.74 -17.91
C CYS A 238 2.90 -23.92 -18.85
N LEU A 239 3.73 -23.70 -19.87
CA LEU A 239 4.23 -24.75 -20.75
C LEU A 239 5.76 -24.74 -20.72
N LYS A 240 6.36 -25.34 -19.70
CA LYS A 240 7.70 -25.89 -19.87
C LYS A 240 7.55 -27.17 -20.70
N LYS A 241 7.76 -27.07 -22.01
CA LYS A 241 8.13 -28.25 -22.79
C LYS A 241 9.55 -28.57 -22.39
N ASP A 242 9.77 -29.70 -21.72
CA ASP A 242 11.13 -30.22 -21.74
C ASP A 242 11.49 -30.59 -23.19
N GLY A 243 12.78 -30.80 -23.46
CA GLY A 243 13.23 -31.31 -24.75
C GLY A 243 12.66 -32.70 -25.13
N SER A 244 11.79 -33.30 -24.31
CA SER A 244 11.10 -34.57 -24.54
C SER A 244 9.62 -34.41 -24.93
N GLY A 245 9.09 -33.18 -24.97
CA GLY A 245 7.71 -32.90 -25.40
C GLY A 245 6.65 -33.15 -24.33
N ASN A 246 7.05 -33.39 -23.08
CA ASN A 246 6.13 -33.51 -21.95
C ASN A 246 5.84 -32.13 -21.35
N SER A 247 4.57 -31.88 -21.01
CA SER A 247 4.15 -30.70 -20.25
C SER A 247 4.57 -30.88 -18.79
N ILE A 248 5.63 -30.22 -18.36
CA ILE A 248 6.02 -30.22 -16.94
C ILE A 248 5.18 -29.15 -16.21
N GLU A 249 4.56 -29.52 -15.09
CA GLU A 249 3.91 -28.59 -14.17
C GLU A 249 4.92 -27.51 -13.75
N CYS A 250 4.56 -26.23 -13.90
CA CYS A 250 5.47 -25.17 -13.51
C CYS A 250 5.81 -25.28 -12.02
N ALA A 251 7.09 -25.49 -11.72
CA ALA A 251 7.64 -25.00 -10.47
C ALA A 251 7.42 -23.47 -10.39
N ASP A 252 7.10 -22.97 -9.20
CA ASP A 252 7.08 -21.53 -8.86
C ASP A 252 5.98 -20.66 -9.52
N ILE A 253 4.70 -21.12 -9.54
CA ILE A 253 3.56 -20.25 -9.89
C ILE A 253 3.24 -19.33 -8.70
N GLY A 254 3.02 -19.94 -7.53
CA GLY A 254 2.84 -19.29 -6.25
C GLY A 254 4.15 -19.16 -5.47
N ASN A 255 4.06 -18.67 -4.23
CA ASN A 255 5.23 -18.49 -3.36
C ASN A 255 5.07 -19.09 -1.95
N LEU A 256 4.00 -19.85 -1.68
CA LEU A 256 3.81 -20.52 -0.40
C LEU A 256 4.94 -21.50 -0.07
N TYR A 257 5.20 -21.69 1.23
CA TYR A 257 6.19 -22.66 1.71
C TYR A 257 5.59 -23.62 2.76
N PRO A 258 5.93 -24.93 2.71
CA PRO A 258 6.68 -25.58 1.66
C PRO A 258 5.87 -25.61 0.34
N GLN A 259 6.56 -25.41 -0.79
CA GLN A 259 5.95 -25.16 -2.11
C GLN A 259 5.06 -26.31 -2.60
N ASP A 260 5.29 -27.52 -2.09
CA ASP A 260 4.53 -28.73 -2.40
C ASP A 260 3.11 -28.74 -1.81
N SER A 261 2.83 -27.90 -0.81
CA SER A 261 1.50 -27.82 -0.17
C SER A 261 0.47 -27.07 -1.01
N ASN A 262 0.89 -26.03 -1.75
CA ASN A 262 0.04 -25.22 -2.62
C ASN A 262 0.91 -24.45 -3.62
N PRO A 263 1.11 -24.96 -4.85
CA PRO A 263 2.03 -24.37 -5.80
C PRO A 263 1.45 -23.15 -6.53
N TYR A 264 0.18 -22.79 -6.31
CA TYR A 264 -0.53 -21.78 -7.09
C TYR A 264 -0.74 -20.45 -6.37
N ALA A 265 -0.87 -20.49 -5.04
CA ALA A 265 -1.26 -19.33 -4.28
C ALA A 265 -0.08 -18.39 -3.98
N GLU A 266 -0.39 -17.11 -3.83
CA GLU A 266 0.53 -16.09 -3.36
C GLU A 266 0.16 -15.72 -1.91
N PHE A 267 1.15 -15.46 -1.04
CA PHE A 267 0.98 -15.27 0.40
C PHE A 267 -0.04 -14.21 0.82
N ASN A 268 -0.05 -13.01 0.23
CA ASN A 268 -0.99 -11.94 0.61
C ASN A 268 -2.44 -12.32 0.31
N ILE A 269 -2.67 -12.95 -0.85
CA ILE A 269 -3.99 -13.45 -1.23
C ILE A 269 -4.37 -14.69 -0.40
N PHE A 270 -3.42 -15.59 -0.16
CA PHE A 270 -3.63 -16.82 0.61
C PHE A 270 -3.92 -16.54 2.08
N SER A 271 -3.30 -15.50 2.66
CA SER A 271 -3.47 -15.17 4.08
C SER A 271 -4.90 -14.82 4.43
N ASP A 272 -5.69 -14.29 3.48
CA ASP A 272 -7.14 -14.13 3.61
C ASP A 272 -7.84 -14.10 2.23
N PRO A 273 -8.17 -15.28 1.66
CA PRO A 273 -8.72 -15.36 0.30
C PRO A 273 -10.11 -14.72 0.21
N PHE A 274 -10.87 -14.74 1.31
CA PHE A 274 -12.19 -14.11 1.35
C PHE A 274 -12.08 -12.59 1.36
N ALA A 275 -11.15 -12.02 2.14
CA ALA A 275 -10.86 -10.59 2.07
C ALA A 275 -10.37 -10.18 0.68
N ALA A 276 -9.45 -10.95 0.08
CA ALA A 276 -8.99 -10.70 -1.28
C ALA A 276 -10.14 -10.68 -2.29
N TYR A 277 -11.04 -11.67 -2.21
CA TYR A 277 -12.28 -11.71 -3.00
C TYR A 277 -13.12 -10.45 -2.81
N LYS A 278 -13.34 -10.01 -1.56
CA LYS A 278 -14.13 -8.81 -1.26
C LYS A 278 -13.52 -7.52 -1.84
N VAL A 279 -12.19 -7.37 -1.76
CA VAL A 279 -11.51 -6.19 -2.31
C VAL A 279 -11.54 -6.20 -3.84
N LEU A 280 -11.23 -7.32 -4.48
CA LEU A 280 -11.26 -7.46 -5.94
C LEU A 280 -12.65 -7.20 -6.52
N HIS A 281 -13.70 -7.66 -5.83
CA HIS A 281 -15.09 -7.47 -6.23
C HIS A 281 -15.72 -6.18 -5.66
N SER A 282 -14.92 -5.30 -5.07
CA SER A 282 -15.42 -4.06 -4.49
C SER A 282 -16.07 -3.17 -5.55
N GLY A 283 -15.57 -3.20 -6.79
CA GLY A 283 -15.94 -2.27 -7.86
C GLY A 283 -15.29 -0.90 -7.73
N ILE A 284 -14.17 -0.80 -7.00
CA ILE A 284 -13.23 0.34 -7.04
C ILE A 284 -12.21 0.05 -8.15
N PRO A 285 -11.70 1.06 -8.89
CA PRO A 285 -10.56 0.86 -9.78
C PRO A 285 -9.40 0.16 -9.08
N PHE A 286 -8.88 -0.92 -9.70
CA PHE A 286 -7.96 -1.83 -9.05
C PHE A 286 -6.82 -2.20 -9.99
N THR A 287 -5.58 -2.14 -9.49
CA THR A 287 -4.38 -2.64 -10.16
C THR A 287 -3.76 -3.72 -9.28
N LEU A 288 -3.69 -4.93 -9.82
CA LEU A 288 -2.94 -6.03 -9.22
C LEU A 288 -1.47 -5.90 -9.62
N ILE A 289 -0.57 -6.08 -8.66
CA ILE A 289 0.87 -6.23 -8.87
C ILE A 289 1.22 -7.68 -8.48
N PRO A 290 1.05 -8.64 -9.42
CA PRO A 290 1.25 -10.06 -9.13
C PRO A 290 2.71 -10.47 -9.17
N LEU A 291 2.98 -11.70 -8.72
CA LEU A 291 4.30 -12.36 -8.85
C LEU A 291 4.81 -12.34 -10.28
N ASP A 292 3.95 -12.43 -11.28
CA ASP A 292 4.31 -12.29 -12.69
C ASP A 292 5.08 -11.01 -12.97
N ALA A 293 4.65 -9.89 -12.37
CA ALA A 293 5.26 -8.59 -12.56
C ALA A 293 6.49 -8.43 -11.65
N THR A 294 6.39 -8.79 -10.37
CA THR A 294 7.50 -8.61 -9.42
C THR A 294 8.69 -9.51 -9.74
N ASN A 295 8.47 -10.71 -10.30
CA ASN A 295 9.55 -11.60 -10.73
C ASN A 295 10.31 -11.08 -11.97
N THR A 296 9.83 -10.05 -12.67
CA THR A 296 10.57 -9.44 -13.80
C THR A 296 11.69 -8.49 -13.36
N ILE A 297 11.73 -8.13 -12.08
CA ILE A 297 12.64 -7.14 -11.51
C ILE A 297 13.38 -7.72 -10.30
N PRO A 298 14.18 -8.80 -10.50
CA PRO A 298 14.97 -9.38 -9.42
C PRO A 298 16.04 -8.40 -8.90
N VAL A 299 16.41 -8.56 -7.63
CA VAL A 299 17.52 -7.80 -7.02
C VAL A 299 18.82 -8.15 -7.73
N SER A 300 19.33 -7.23 -8.54
CA SER A 300 20.57 -7.43 -9.28
C SER A 300 21.81 -7.22 -8.39
N LYS A 301 22.94 -7.78 -8.82
CA LYS A 301 24.23 -7.50 -8.17
C LYS A 301 24.56 -6.02 -8.16
N SER A 302 24.31 -5.31 -9.26
CA SER A 302 24.57 -3.86 -9.32
C SER A 302 23.71 -3.08 -8.34
N PHE A 303 22.43 -3.44 -8.19
CA PHE A 303 21.54 -2.82 -7.22
C PHE A 303 22.03 -3.02 -5.78
N PHE A 304 22.42 -4.26 -5.41
CA PHE A 304 23.00 -4.55 -4.11
C PHE A 304 24.30 -3.76 -3.85
N MET A 305 25.22 -3.75 -4.82
CA MET A 305 26.50 -3.08 -4.69
C MET A 305 26.35 -1.55 -4.59
N GLU A 306 25.29 -0.97 -5.16
CA GLU A 306 25.03 0.46 -4.99
C GLU A 306 24.65 0.79 -3.55
N PHE A 307 23.85 -0.05 -2.88
CA PHE A 307 23.61 0.06 -1.45
C PHE A 307 24.87 -0.19 -0.62
N GLU A 308 25.80 -1.05 -1.06
CA GLU A 308 27.09 -1.19 -0.37
C GLU A 308 27.93 0.09 -0.46
N ARG A 309 27.94 0.72 -1.65
CA ARG A 309 28.76 1.89 -1.94
C ARG A 309 28.19 3.19 -1.35
N ARG A 310 26.86 3.33 -1.32
CA ARG A 310 26.17 4.56 -0.91
C ARG A 310 25.30 4.32 0.31
N GLN A 311 25.89 4.52 1.47
CA GLN A 311 25.27 4.32 2.77
C GLN A 311 25.24 5.63 3.57
N ASP A 312 25.04 6.77 2.93
CA ASP A 312 25.19 8.07 3.60
C ASP A 312 23.98 8.42 4.49
N THR A 313 22.86 7.71 4.30
CA THR A 313 21.59 7.93 5.01
C THR A 313 21.22 6.72 5.87
N TYR A 314 20.33 6.89 6.86
CA TYR A 314 19.87 5.81 7.73
C TYR A 314 19.16 4.70 6.92
N GLU A 315 18.19 5.07 6.11
CA GLU A 315 17.43 4.19 5.23
C GLU A 315 18.32 3.40 4.27
N ALA A 316 19.35 4.02 3.67
CA ALA A 316 20.28 3.31 2.79
C ALA A 316 21.14 2.27 3.54
N LYS A 317 21.65 2.63 4.73
CA LYS A 317 22.36 1.69 5.63
C LYS A 317 21.44 0.55 6.05
N TYR A 318 20.20 0.86 6.43
CA TYR A 318 19.20 -0.13 6.80
C TYR A 318 18.93 -1.10 5.66
N CYS A 319 18.64 -0.60 4.46
CA CYS A 319 18.42 -1.40 3.26
C CYS A 319 19.62 -2.30 2.96
N PHE A 320 20.84 -1.76 3.05
CA PHE A 320 22.04 -2.56 2.84
C PHE A 320 22.17 -3.69 3.85
N GLN A 321 21.98 -3.44 5.15
CA GLN A 321 22.07 -4.48 6.17
C GLN A 321 21.00 -5.55 5.99
N ALA A 322 19.77 -5.15 5.68
CA ALA A 322 18.66 -6.07 5.44
C ALA A 322 18.93 -6.96 4.21
N LEU A 323 19.33 -6.36 3.08
CA LEU A 323 19.73 -7.08 1.87
C LEU A 323 20.92 -8.02 2.13
N LYS A 324 21.89 -7.58 2.93
CA LYS A 324 23.07 -8.37 3.30
C LYS A 324 22.67 -9.61 4.10
N ILE A 325 21.75 -9.49 5.07
CA ILE A 325 21.24 -10.62 5.84
C ILE A 325 20.46 -11.56 4.93
N ILE A 326 19.51 -11.05 4.14
CA ILE A 326 18.72 -11.86 3.19
C ILE A 326 19.65 -12.65 2.27
N ARG A 327 20.71 -12.02 1.74
CA ARG A 327 21.72 -12.71 0.91
C ARG A 327 22.39 -13.87 1.64
N TYR A 328 22.79 -13.69 2.90
CA TYR A 328 23.43 -14.75 3.69
C TYR A 328 22.46 -15.86 4.08
N THR A 329 21.19 -15.51 4.27
CA THR A 329 20.13 -16.44 4.60
C THR A 329 19.38 -16.90 3.35
N TRP A 330 19.87 -16.73 2.12
CA TRP A 330 19.18 -17.26 0.93
C TRP A 330 19.65 -18.70 0.65
N LEU A 331 18.74 -19.64 0.34
CA LEU A 331 19.16 -21.00 -0.02
C LEU A 331 19.76 -21.01 -1.43
N GLY A 332 20.83 -21.79 -1.62
CA GLY A 332 21.36 -22.11 -2.94
C GLY A 332 22.41 -21.17 -3.53
N GLY A 333 22.79 -20.07 -2.86
CA GLY A 333 23.86 -19.16 -3.35
C GLY A 333 23.47 -18.26 -4.54
N ILE A 334 22.20 -18.34 -4.97
CA ILE A 334 21.63 -17.69 -6.15
C ILE A 334 20.92 -16.37 -5.79
N PHE A 335 21.55 -15.51 -4.97
CA PHE A 335 20.94 -14.21 -4.63
C PHE A 335 20.94 -13.22 -5.79
N TYR A 336 21.79 -13.45 -6.81
CA TYR A 336 21.98 -12.55 -7.95
C TYR A 336 21.60 -13.13 -9.30
N GLU A 337 21.21 -14.41 -9.39
CA GLU A 337 20.94 -14.99 -10.72
C GLU A 337 19.53 -14.63 -11.17
N THR A 338 19.48 -14.00 -12.34
CA THR A 338 18.31 -14.05 -13.21
C THR A 338 18.05 -15.50 -13.55
N SER A 339 16.85 -16.02 -13.27
CA SER A 339 16.38 -17.23 -13.92
C SER A 339 16.43 -16.99 -15.44
N ASN A 340 17.44 -17.54 -16.10
CA ASN A 340 17.62 -17.50 -17.55
C ASN A 340 16.46 -18.19 -18.29
#